data_AF-A0A5P0ZJ55-F1
#
_entry.id   AF-A0A5P0ZJ55-F1
#
_cell.length_a   1.000
_cell.length_b   1.000
_cell.length_c   1.000
_cell.angle_alpha   90.00
_cell.angle_beta   90.00
_cell.angle_gamma   90.00
#
_symmetry.space_group_name_H-M   'P 1'
#
loop_
_entity.id
_entity.type
_entity.pdbx_description
1 polymer ?
#
loop_
_entity_poly.entity_id
_entity_poly.type
_entity_poly.pdbx_seq_one_letter_code
_entity_poly.pdbx_strand_id
1 'polypeptide(L)'
;MTNNRYSYETKLEAVRLLNTGMPGREIVQKLGLKSDGLIHTWRKYVRNGDYYRLRQEQGKQYKYRKGSAGNSLEIQYQQDIEAMKQELTVVKKYLIKERLW
;
A
#
# COMPACT_ATOMS: atom_id res chain seq x y z
N MET A 1 -9.30 -17.77 -2.52
CA MET A 1 -8.19 -17.45 -1.62
C MET A 1 -7.35 -16.36 -2.27
N THR A 2 -7.55 -15.11 -1.85
CA THR A 2 -6.89 -13.94 -2.43
C THR A 2 -5.45 -13.85 -1.91
N ASN A 3 -4.49 -14.40 -2.65
CA ASN A 3 -3.11 -14.50 -2.19
C ASN A 3 -2.35 -13.19 -2.40
N ASN A 4 -2.73 -12.12 -1.70
CA ASN A 4 -1.81 -11.01 -1.48
C ASN A 4 -0.78 -11.47 -0.43
N ARG A 5 0.29 -12.12 -0.90
CA ARG A 5 1.32 -12.75 -0.06
C ARG A 5 2.02 -11.79 0.92
N TYR A 6 1.98 -10.49 0.66
CA TYR A 6 2.68 -9.48 1.45
C TYR A 6 1.71 -8.44 2.01
N SER A 7 1.83 -8.15 3.31
CA SER A 7 1.02 -7.15 3.99
C SER A 7 1.30 -5.74 3.48
N TYR A 8 0.38 -4.81 3.68
CA TYR A 8 0.57 -3.39 3.32
C TYR A 8 1.83 -2.80 3.98
N GLU A 9 2.07 -3.18 5.24
CA GLU A 9 3.26 -2.75 5.99
C GLU A 9 4.55 -3.27 5.36
N THR A 10 4.64 -4.55 4.99
CA THR A 10 5.83 -5.12 4.32
C THR A 10 6.12 -4.41 3.00
N LYS A 11 5.08 -4.04 2.24
CA LYS A 11 5.24 -3.32 0.96
C LYS A 11 5.80 -1.91 1.18
N LEU A 12 5.28 -1.19 2.18
CA LEU A 12 5.79 0.15 2.52
C LEU A 12 7.22 0.09 3.05
N GLU A 13 7.53 -0.88 3.91
CA GLU A 13 8.87 -1.07 4.46
C GLU A 13 9.89 -1.36 3.34
N ALA A 14 9.52 -2.18 2.36
CA ALA A 14 10.38 -2.46 1.20
C ALA A 14 10.68 -1.19 0.38
N VAL A 15 9.68 -0.33 0.17
CA VAL A 15 9.86 0.93 -0.58
C VAL A 15 10.74 1.91 0.20
N ARG A 16 10.54 2.01 1.51
CA ARG A 16 11.39 2.79 2.42
C ARG A 16 12.84 2.34 2.34
N LEU A 17 13.13 1.05 2.50
CA LEU A 17 14.50 0.52 2.44
C LEU A 17 15.16 0.79 1.09
N LEU A 18 14.39 0.70 0.00
CA LEU A 18 14.89 1.03 -1.33
C LEU A 18 15.22 2.53 -1.46
N ASN A 19 14.41 3.41 -0.85
CA ASN A 19 14.66 4.85 -0.84
C ASN A 19 15.83 5.25 0.08
N THR A 20 16.14 4.48 1.12
CA THR A 20 17.35 4.68 1.95
C THR A 20 18.64 4.21 1.27
N GLY A 21 18.56 3.69 0.04
CA GLY A 21 19.72 3.25 -0.75
C GLY A 21 20.11 1.78 -0.55
N MET A 22 19.30 0.98 0.16
CA MET A 22 19.56 -0.45 0.30
C MET A 22 19.34 -1.16 -1.05
N PRO A 23 20.23 -2.05 -1.49
CA PRO A 23 20.06 -2.74 -2.75
C PRO A 23 18.86 -3.69 -2.70
N GLY A 24 18.10 -3.75 -3.79
CA GLY A 24 16.85 -4.55 -3.86
C GLY A 24 17.02 -6.01 -3.47
N ARG A 25 18.18 -6.62 -3.80
CA ARG A 25 18.50 -8.01 -3.44
C ARG A 25 18.59 -8.25 -1.93
N GLU A 26 19.15 -7.29 -1.18
CA GLU A 26 19.20 -7.38 0.28
C GLU A 26 17.81 -7.23 0.89
N ILE A 27 17.00 -6.31 0.36
CA ILE A 27 15.61 -6.11 0.80
C ILE A 27 14.79 -7.38 0.59
N VAL A 28 14.98 -8.05 -0.55
CA VAL A 28 14.31 -9.32 -0.87
C VAL A 28 14.63 -10.40 0.16
N GLN A 29 15.90 -10.55 0.54
CA GLN A 29 16.30 -11.50 1.58
C GLN A 29 15.74 -11.11 2.94
N LYS A 30 15.83 -9.83 3.30
CA LYS A 30 15.41 -9.31 4.60
C LYS A 30 13.90 -9.42 4.84
N LEU A 31 13.09 -9.18 3.81
CA LEU A 31 11.63 -9.18 3.90
C LEU A 31 10.98 -10.46 3.34
N GLY A 32 11.77 -11.45 2.91
CA GLY A 32 11.26 -12.71 2.34
C GLY A 32 10.47 -12.51 1.05
N LEU A 33 10.85 -11.54 0.22
CA LEU A 33 10.17 -11.24 -1.04
C LEU A 33 10.53 -12.27 -2.12
N LYS A 34 9.69 -12.36 -3.16
CA LYS A 34 9.97 -13.24 -4.30
C LYS A 34 10.98 -12.62 -5.27
N SER A 35 10.92 -11.29 -5.47
CA SER A 35 11.79 -10.57 -6.38
C SER A 35 11.85 -9.09 -6.03
N ASP A 36 12.94 -8.44 -6.44
CA ASP A 36 13.20 -7.01 -6.29
C ASP A 36 12.30 -6.15 -7.20
N GLY A 37 11.90 -6.68 -8.37
CA GLY A 37 10.94 -6.04 -9.27
C GLY A 37 9.61 -5.67 -8.62
N LEU A 38 9.16 -6.41 -7.60
CA LEU A 38 7.98 -6.07 -6.80
C LEU A 38 8.16 -4.74 -6.07
N ILE A 39 9.35 -4.53 -5.50
CA ILE A 39 9.69 -3.33 -4.73
C ILE A 39 9.65 -2.09 -5.64
N HIS A 40 10.19 -2.19 -6.85
CA HIS A 40 10.14 -1.11 -7.84
C HIS A 40 8.70 -0.77 -8.26
N THR A 41 7.86 -1.79 -8.41
CA THR A 41 6.43 -1.61 -8.71
C THR A 41 5.72 -0.89 -7.57
N TRP A 42 5.97 -1.29 -6.31
CA TRP A 42 5.41 -0.62 -5.15
C TRP A 42 5.93 0.82 -5.01
N ARG A 43 7.21 1.06 -5.28
CA ARG A 43 7.79 2.40 -5.30
C ARG A 43 7.11 3.30 -6.32
N LYS A 44 6.77 2.79 -7.50
CA LYS A 44 6.01 3.53 -8.52
C LYS A 44 4.63 3.94 -7.99
N TYR A 45 3.92 3.05 -7.29
CA TYR A 45 2.62 3.38 -6.71
C TYR A 45 2.73 4.44 -5.61
N VAL A 46 3.71 4.32 -4.71
CA VAL A 46 3.96 5.34 -3.67
C VAL A 46 4.27 6.70 -4.29
N ARG A 47 5.12 6.74 -5.32
CA ARG A 47 5.47 7.98 -6.02
C ARG A 47 4.28 8.63 -6.73
N ASN A 48 3.35 7.82 -7.23
CA ASN A 48 2.15 8.30 -7.92
C ASN A 48 0.98 8.60 -6.98
N GLY A 49 1.12 8.38 -5.66
CA GLY A 49 0.02 8.51 -4.70
C GLY A 49 -1.01 7.37 -4.76
N ASP A 50 -0.74 6.28 -5.48
CA ASP A 50 -1.62 5.12 -5.66
C ASP A 50 -1.58 4.14 -4.45
N TYR A 51 -1.64 4.66 -3.22
CA TYR A 51 -1.47 3.85 -1.99
C TYR A 51 -2.51 2.73 -1.85
N TYR A 52 -3.74 2.96 -2.33
CA TYR A 52 -4.82 1.98 -2.32
C TYR A 52 -4.43 0.68 -3.07
N ARG A 53 -3.53 0.75 -4.08
CA ARG A 53 -3.04 -0.43 -4.82
C ARG A 53 -2.18 -1.35 -3.96
N LEU A 54 -1.51 -0.82 -2.96
CA LEU A 54 -0.72 -1.62 -2.02
C LEU A 54 -1.62 -2.41 -1.07
N ARG A 55 -2.83 -1.91 -0.78
CA ARG A 55 -3.86 -2.59 0.03
C ARG A 55 -4.66 -3.64 -0.74
N GLN A 56 -4.74 -3.52 -2.07
CA GLN A 56 -5.56 -4.44 -2.87
C GLN A 56 -5.09 -5.90 -2.79
N GLU A 57 -6.07 -6.78 -2.58
CA GLU A 57 -5.92 -8.21 -2.67
C GLU A 57 -5.67 -8.67 -4.11
N GLN A 58 -4.76 -9.63 -4.30
CA GLN A 58 -4.45 -10.17 -5.62
C GLN A 58 -5.66 -10.95 -6.15
N GLY A 59 -6.15 -10.56 -7.34
CA GLY A 59 -7.29 -11.20 -8.00
C GLY A 59 -8.62 -10.45 -7.91
N LYS A 60 -8.71 -9.33 -7.18
CA LYS A 60 -9.86 -8.42 -7.33
C LYS A 60 -9.62 -7.51 -8.53
N GLN A 61 -10.57 -7.48 -9.46
CA GLN A 61 -10.53 -6.51 -10.56
C GLN A 61 -10.59 -5.09 -9.99
N TYR A 62 -9.73 -4.21 -10.50
CA TYR A 62 -9.68 -2.80 -10.15
C TYR A 62 -11.06 -2.15 -10.34
N LYS A 63 -11.71 -1.77 -9.24
CA LYS A 63 -12.94 -0.97 -9.24
C LYS A 63 -12.61 0.43 -8.72
N TYR A 64 -11.92 1.22 -9.52
CA TYR A 64 -11.83 2.66 -9.24
C TYR A 64 -13.05 3.33 -9.83
N ARG A 65 -13.87 3.96 -8.97
CA ARG A 65 -15.12 4.63 -9.37
C ARG A 65 -16.15 3.76 -10.10
N LYS A 66 -16.06 2.42 -10.02
CA LYS A 66 -17.20 1.56 -10.36
C LYS A 66 -18.01 1.36 -9.09
N GLY A 67 -18.93 2.29 -8.83
CA GLY A 67 -19.98 2.08 -7.83
C GLY A 67 -20.60 0.71 -8.07
N SER A 68 -20.78 -0.08 -7.01
CA SER A 68 -21.79 -1.14 -7.09
C SER A 68 -23.07 -0.44 -7.54
N ALA A 69 -23.80 -1.02 -8.49
CA ALA A 69 -25.02 -0.43 -9.03
C ALA A 69 -26.16 -0.31 -8.00
N GLY A 70 -25.87 -0.30 -6.69
CA GLY A 70 -26.83 -0.29 -5.59
C GLY A 70 -26.41 0.46 -4.32
N ASN A 71 -25.27 1.17 -4.29
CA ASN A 71 -24.92 2.01 -3.13
C ASN A 71 -25.12 3.50 -3.48
N SER A 72 -25.89 4.22 -2.66
CA SER A 72 -26.01 5.69 -2.75
C SER A 72 -24.63 6.34 -2.66
N LEU A 73 -24.40 7.41 -3.43
CA LEU A 73 -23.14 8.16 -3.46
C LEU A 73 -22.61 8.52 -2.06
N GLU A 74 -23.51 8.80 -1.13
CA GLU A 74 -23.22 9.15 0.25
C GLU A 74 -22.53 8.03 1.05
N ILE A 75 -22.98 6.78 0.87
CA ILE A 75 -22.36 5.60 1.50
C ILE A 75 -20.95 5.39 0.95
N GLN A 76 -20.77 5.60 -0.37
CA GLN A 76 -19.45 5.52 -1.00
C GLN A 76 -18.51 6.59 -0.44
N TYR A 77 -18.97 7.84 -0.30
CA TYR A 77 -18.16 8.91 0.28
C TYR A 77 -17.79 8.62 1.74
N GLN A 78 -18.69 8.08 2.55
CA GLN A 78 -18.38 7.68 3.92
C GLN A 78 -17.31 6.58 3.98
N GLN A 79 -17.42 5.56 3.12
CA GLN A 79 -16.42 4.49 3.02
C GLN A 79 -15.05 5.02 2.60
N ASP A 80 -15.01 5.95 1.63
CA ASP A 80 -13.77 6.57 1.17
C ASP A 80 -13.13 7.43 2.27
N ILE A 81 -13.93 8.22 3.01
CA ILE A 81 -13.47 9.01 4.17
C ILE A 81 -12.88 8.10 5.24
N GLU A 82 -13.54 6.98 5.53
CA GLU A 82 -13.10 6.03 6.56
C GLU A 82 -11.79 5.33 6.15
N ALA A 83 -11.69 4.91 4.89
CA ALA A 83 -10.45 4.37 4.32
C ALA A 83 -9.29 5.40 4.41
N MET A 84 -9.55 6.66 4.06
CA MET A 84 -8.56 7.74 4.17
C MET A 84 -8.12 7.98 5.62
N LYS A 85 -9.03 7.95 6.59
CA LYS A 85 -8.69 8.05 8.02
C LYS A 85 -7.79 6.90 8.47
N GLN A 86 -8.06 5.68 8.02
CA GLN A 86 -7.21 4.53 8.29
C GLN A 86 -5.83 4.62 7.62
N GLU A 87 -5.71 5.28 6.48
CA GLU A 87 -4.41 5.57 5.87
C GLU A 87 -3.62 6.60 6.68
N LEU A 88 -4.26 7.68 7.11
CA LEU A 88 -3.63 8.70 7.96
C LEU A 88 -3.12 8.14 9.29
N THR A 89 -3.83 7.20 9.91
CA THR A 89 -3.35 6.58 11.17
C THR A 89 -2.09 5.75 10.96
N VAL A 90 -1.99 5.01 9.87
CA VAL A 90 -0.77 4.24 9.53
C VAL A 90 0.40 5.18 9.24
N VAL A 91 0.17 6.24 8.45
CA VAL A 91 1.20 7.24 8.15
C VAL A 91 1.68 7.95 9.41
N LYS A 92 0.77 8.35 10.31
CA LYS A 92 1.13 8.95 11.61
C LYS A 92 1.98 8.01 12.46
N LYS A 93 1.60 6.74 12.58
CA LYS A 93 2.40 5.72 13.29
C LYS A 93 3.80 5.58 12.69
N TYR A 94 3.92 5.66 11.38
CA TYR A 94 5.21 5.62 10.68
C TYR A 94 6.08 6.85 11.00
N LEU A 95 5.51 8.07 10.91
CA LEU A 95 6.24 9.31 11.22
C LEU A 95 6.74 9.37 12.67
N ILE A 96 5.93 8.88 13.63
CA ILE A 96 6.33 8.79 15.03
C ILE A 96 7.53 7.85 15.21
N LYS A 97 7.53 6.68 14.54
CA LYS A 97 8.68 5.75 14.59
C LYS A 97 9.96 6.40 14.08
N GLU A 98 9.85 7.26 13.08
CA GLU A 98 10.98 8.00 12.49
C GLU A 98 11.39 9.25 13.28
N ARG A 99 10.69 9.60 14.37
CA ARG A 99 10.86 10.88 15.11
C ARG A 99 10.74 12.12 14.23
N LEU A 100 9.92 12.04 13.18
CA LEU A 100 9.66 13.13 12.23
C LEU A 100 8.36 13.89 12.56
N TRP A 101 7.76 13.61 13.72
CA TRP A 101 6.51 14.20 14.19
C TRP A 101 6.70 14.84 15.56
#